data_AF-A0A6A1WJJ7-F1
#
_entry.id   AF-A0A6A1WJJ7-F1
#
_cell.length_a   1.000
_cell.length_b   1.000
_cell.length_c   1.000
_cell.angle_alpha   90.00
_cell.angle_beta   90.00
_cell.angle_gamma   90.00
#
_symmetry.space_group_name_H-M   'P 1'
#
loop_
_entity.id
_entity.type
_entity.pdbx_description
1 polymer ?
#
loop_
_entity_poly.entity_id
_entity_poly.type
_entity_poly.pdbx_seq_one_letter_code
_entity_poly.pdbx_strand_id
1 'polypeptide(L)'
;MASANSNVTVTSNVSVSDIVTDDFFNGLLYQGLSGDCPGRNFYTRTTFLDALNSYNHFGQGHSSADDSKREIAAFFAHVSYETKCVDCGRVVVILENSLPLMCLNHRAGIVATDPVISFKTALWFWMINVHQVVSQGFGATIRAINGGVECNGTTAYSPLIQSRIQYYIQYCNQFGVASGDNLGCN
;
A
#
# COMPACT_ATOMS: atom_id res chain seq x y z
N MET A 1 -32.43 -38.63 -0.03
CA MET A 1 -32.74 -37.22 -0.38
C MET A 1 -31.61 -36.38 0.18
N ALA A 2 -30.75 -35.85 -0.69
CA ALA A 2 -29.70 -34.92 -0.29
C ALA A 2 -30.07 -33.53 -0.80
N SER A 3 -30.11 -32.55 0.08
CA SER A 3 -29.93 -31.14 -0.27
C SER A 3 -29.47 -30.39 0.97
N ALA A 4 -28.21 -29.97 0.95
CA ALA A 4 -27.74 -28.83 1.70
C ALA A 4 -27.03 -27.94 0.67
N ASN A 5 -27.73 -26.90 0.21
CA ASN A 5 -27.13 -25.82 -0.56
C ASN A 5 -26.91 -24.65 0.41
N SER A 6 -25.70 -24.52 0.91
CA SER A 6 -25.24 -23.31 1.57
C SER A 6 -24.06 -22.79 0.76
N ASN A 7 -24.33 -21.84 -0.15
CA ASN A 7 -23.32 -20.93 -0.68
C ASN A 7 -22.82 -20.06 0.49
N VAL A 8 -21.94 -20.63 1.30
CA VAL A 8 -21.05 -19.87 2.17
C VAL A 8 -19.95 -19.38 1.25
N THR A 9 -19.96 -18.10 0.90
CA THR A 9 -18.76 -17.46 0.38
C THR A 9 -17.69 -17.57 1.46
N VAL A 10 -16.76 -18.51 1.29
CA VAL A 10 -15.62 -18.68 2.18
C VAL A 10 -14.76 -17.43 2.05
N THR A 11 -14.91 -16.48 2.95
CA THR A 11 -13.93 -15.41 3.14
C THR A 11 -12.69 -16.08 3.71
N SER A 12 -11.70 -16.37 2.88
CA SER A 12 -10.41 -16.86 3.34
C SER A 12 -9.66 -15.70 3.97
N ASN A 13 -9.85 -15.50 5.28
CA ASN A 13 -9.11 -14.50 6.04
C ASN A 13 -7.64 -14.93 6.11
N VAL A 14 -6.75 -14.06 5.61
CA VAL A 14 -5.31 -14.24 5.73
C VAL A 14 -4.80 -13.51 6.97
N SER A 15 -3.73 -14.02 7.59
CA SER A 15 -3.03 -13.27 8.62
C SER A 15 -2.14 -12.22 7.97
N VAL A 16 -2.47 -10.92 8.14
CA VAL A 16 -1.65 -9.82 7.63
C VAL A 16 -0.26 -9.85 8.26
N SER A 17 -0.14 -10.25 9.53
CA SER A 17 1.16 -10.38 10.20
C SER A 17 2.03 -11.50 9.61
N ASP A 18 1.42 -12.56 9.08
CA ASP A 18 2.16 -13.68 8.49
C ASP A 18 2.61 -13.36 7.06
N ILE A 19 1.86 -12.49 6.37
CA ILE A 19 2.20 -12.00 5.02
C ILE A 19 3.28 -10.91 5.11
N VAL A 20 3.08 -9.92 5.98
CA VAL A 20 4.01 -8.82 6.19
C VAL A 20 5.05 -9.29 7.19
N THR A 21 6.01 -10.11 6.75
CA THR A 21 7.11 -10.61 7.58
C THR A 21 8.14 -9.51 7.86
N ASP A 22 9.03 -9.73 8.83
CA ASP A 22 10.18 -8.84 9.06
C ASP A 22 11.06 -8.74 7.81
N ASP A 23 11.31 -9.85 7.12
CA ASP A 23 12.12 -9.86 5.89
C ASP A 23 11.46 -9.05 4.77
N PHE A 24 10.16 -9.21 4.55
CA PHE A 24 9.41 -8.42 3.59
C PHE A 24 9.50 -6.93 3.94
N PHE A 25 9.15 -6.58 5.17
CA PHE A 25 9.08 -5.19 5.61
C PHE A 25 10.45 -4.50 5.57
N ASN A 26 11.51 -5.19 6.02
CA ASN A 26 12.87 -4.69 5.93
C ASN A 26 13.29 -4.53 4.46
N GLY A 27 12.89 -5.44 3.58
CA GLY A 27 13.08 -5.34 2.13
C GLY A 27 12.53 -4.04 1.53
N LEU A 28 11.35 -3.58 2.00
CA LEU A 28 10.78 -2.28 1.61
C LEU A 28 11.73 -1.14 1.93
N LEU A 29 12.30 -1.13 3.14
CA LEU A 29 13.21 -0.10 3.61
C LEU A 29 14.53 -0.12 2.84
N TYR A 30 15.10 -1.30 2.57
CA TYR A 30 16.37 -1.41 1.87
C TYR A 30 16.30 -1.08 0.37
N GLN A 31 15.16 -1.32 -0.27
CA GLN A 31 14.97 -1.08 -1.71
C GLN A 31 14.37 0.30 -2.00
N GLY A 32 13.59 0.86 -1.08
CA GLY A 32 12.90 2.16 -1.24
C GLY A 32 13.57 3.34 -0.53
N LEU A 33 14.34 3.09 0.54
CA LEU A 33 15.01 4.11 1.35
C LEU A 33 16.53 3.87 1.32
N SER A 34 17.24 4.62 0.47
CA SER A 34 18.69 4.57 0.39
C SER A 34 19.36 4.94 1.73
N GLY A 35 20.64 4.56 1.88
CA GLY A 35 21.44 4.57 3.13
C GLY A 35 21.04 5.58 4.20
N ASP A 36 21.12 6.86 3.85
CA ASP A 36 20.98 7.99 4.78
C ASP A 36 19.56 8.59 4.81
N CYS A 37 18.55 7.88 4.27
CA CYS A 37 17.18 8.36 4.28
C CYS A 37 16.68 8.51 5.73
N PRO A 38 16.18 9.70 6.14
CA PRO A 38 15.64 9.91 7.49
C PRO A 38 14.53 8.92 7.88
N GLY A 39 13.75 8.43 6.90
CA GLY A 39 12.65 7.49 7.13
C GLY A 39 13.08 6.07 7.48
N ARG A 40 14.36 5.70 7.27
CA ARG A 40 14.83 4.30 7.40
C ARG A 40 14.68 3.72 8.79
N ASN A 41 14.98 4.52 9.82
CA ASN A 41 14.88 4.10 11.22
C ASN A 41 13.54 4.49 11.88
N PHE A 42 12.67 5.18 11.14
CA PHE A 42 11.39 5.66 11.64
C PHE A 42 10.30 4.58 11.54
N TYR A 43 10.31 3.79 10.46
CA TYR A 43 9.32 2.74 10.22
C TYR A 43 9.82 1.37 10.66
N THR A 44 8.99 0.65 11.42
CA THR A 44 9.24 -0.74 11.81
C THR A 44 8.00 -1.58 11.55
N ARG A 45 8.18 -2.89 11.39
CA ARG A 45 7.06 -3.82 11.26
C ARG A 45 6.14 -3.76 12.47
N THR A 46 6.71 -3.65 13.68
CA THR A 46 5.95 -3.56 14.92
C THR A 46 5.01 -2.35 14.91
N THR A 47 5.50 -1.17 14.51
CA THR A 47 4.64 0.03 14.47
C THR A 47 3.54 -0.07 13.42
N PHE A 48 3.80 -0.76 12.30
CA PHE A 48 2.76 -1.10 11.33
C PHE A 48 1.69 -2.02 11.93
N LEU A 49 2.08 -3.10 12.62
CA LEU A 49 1.13 -4.02 13.26
C LEU A 49 0.34 -3.37 14.40
N ASP A 50 0.98 -2.48 15.17
CA ASP A 50 0.29 -1.70 16.21
C ASP A 50 -0.78 -0.78 15.61
N ALA A 51 -0.49 -0.14 14.47
CA ALA A 51 -1.48 0.65 13.75
C ALA A 51 -2.60 -0.21 13.15
N LEU A 52 -2.26 -1.39 12.60
CA LEU A 52 -3.18 -2.34 11.99
C LEU A 52 -4.27 -2.80 12.96
N ASN A 53 -4.01 -2.87 14.27
CA ASN A 53 -5.02 -3.20 15.28
C ASN A 53 -6.25 -2.28 15.26
N SER A 54 -6.14 -1.08 14.66
CA SER A 54 -7.28 -0.15 14.47
C SER A 54 -8.02 -0.34 13.13
N TYR A 55 -7.52 -1.19 12.22
CA TYR A 55 -8.03 -1.38 10.86
C TYR A 55 -8.13 -2.86 10.49
N ASN A 56 -8.92 -3.61 11.27
CA ASN A 56 -9.08 -5.06 11.13
C ASN A 56 -9.70 -5.54 9.79
N HIS A 57 -10.22 -4.64 8.97
CA HIS A 57 -10.72 -4.94 7.62
C HIS A 57 -9.63 -4.85 6.54
N PHE A 58 -8.47 -4.27 6.85
CA PHE A 58 -7.35 -4.23 5.91
C PHE A 58 -6.82 -5.65 5.65
N GLY A 59 -6.71 -6.03 4.37
CA GLY A 59 -6.34 -7.38 3.95
C GLY A 59 -7.45 -8.43 4.20
N GLN A 60 -8.67 -8.01 4.56
CA GLN A 60 -9.77 -8.92 4.90
C GLN A 60 -11.02 -8.62 4.05
N GLY A 61 -12.00 -9.52 4.11
CA GLY A 61 -13.31 -9.32 3.46
C GLY A 61 -13.33 -9.57 1.95
N HIS A 62 -12.24 -10.10 1.39
CA HIS A 62 -12.17 -10.45 -0.03
C HIS A 62 -12.66 -11.85 -0.34
N SER A 63 -12.90 -12.09 -1.64
CA SER A 63 -13.34 -13.37 -2.19
C SER A 63 -12.30 -14.48 -2.12
N SER A 64 -11.01 -14.14 -1.97
CA SER A 64 -9.91 -15.10 -1.91
C SER A 64 -8.71 -14.59 -1.12
N ALA A 65 -7.86 -15.51 -0.67
CA ALA A 65 -6.62 -15.19 0.05
C ALA A 65 -5.65 -14.45 -0.87
N ASP A 66 -5.73 -14.72 -2.17
CA ASP A 66 -4.97 -14.04 -3.20
C ASP A 66 -5.40 -12.58 -3.36
N ASP A 67 -6.69 -12.27 -3.26
CA ASP A 67 -7.18 -10.89 -3.24
C ASP A 67 -6.67 -10.13 -2.01
N SER A 68 -6.69 -10.76 -0.84
CA SER A 68 -6.10 -10.18 0.38
C SER A 68 -4.60 -9.93 0.24
N LYS A 69 -3.84 -10.87 -0.33
CA LYS A 69 -2.41 -10.68 -0.61
C LYS A 69 -2.18 -9.54 -1.61
N ARG A 70 -3.02 -9.44 -2.65
CA ARG A 70 -2.97 -8.34 -3.63
C ARG A 70 -3.28 -6.99 -2.98
N GLU A 71 -4.24 -6.91 -2.07
CA GLU A 71 -4.49 -5.67 -1.30
C GLU A 71 -3.24 -5.25 -0.53
N ILE A 72 -2.65 -6.17 0.24
CA ILE A 72 -1.46 -5.88 1.05
C ILE A 72 -0.29 -5.46 0.13
N ALA A 73 -0.10 -6.15 -0.99
CA ALA A 73 0.93 -5.80 -1.97
C ALA A 73 0.69 -4.41 -2.59
N ALA A 74 -0.56 -4.10 -2.95
CA ALA A 74 -0.92 -2.82 -3.53
C ALA A 74 -0.70 -1.66 -2.55
N PHE A 75 -1.11 -1.83 -1.29
CA PHE A 75 -0.87 -0.84 -0.24
C PHE A 75 0.62 -0.51 -0.12
N PHE A 76 1.46 -1.52 0.05
CA PHE A 76 2.91 -1.30 0.19
C PHE A 76 3.55 -0.80 -1.11
N ALA A 77 3.05 -1.17 -2.29
CA ALA A 77 3.56 -0.65 -3.56
C ALA A 77 3.31 0.86 -3.70
N HIS A 78 2.13 1.33 -3.29
CA HIS A 78 1.84 2.75 -3.26
C HIS A 78 2.67 3.48 -2.21
N VAL A 79 2.77 2.93 -0.99
CA VAL A 79 3.63 3.47 0.06
C VAL A 79 5.07 3.62 -0.45
N SER A 80 5.67 2.55 -0.97
CA SER A 80 7.04 2.56 -1.48
C SER A 80 7.23 3.59 -2.59
N TYR A 81 6.24 3.78 -3.47
CA TYR A 81 6.30 4.81 -4.49
C TYR A 81 6.23 6.23 -3.91
N GLU A 82 5.33 6.48 -2.96
CA GLU A 82 5.20 7.79 -2.34
C GLU A 82 6.42 8.14 -1.48
N THR A 83 7.02 7.16 -0.83
CA THR A 83 8.11 7.37 0.15
C THR A 83 9.51 7.18 -0.40
N LYS A 84 9.69 7.10 -1.73
CA LYS A 84 11.03 7.03 -2.34
C LYS A 84 11.94 8.10 -1.76
N CYS A 85 13.16 7.72 -1.39
CA CYS A 85 14.16 8.67 -0.89
C CYS A 85 14.71 9.54 -2.04
N VAL A 86 13.96 10.60 -2.37
CA VAL A 86 14.39 11.69 -3.24
C VAL A 86 14.49 12.96 -2.41
N ASP A 87 15.73 13.27 -2.01
CA ASP A 87 16.21 14.55 -1.46
C ASP A 87 15.37 15.28 -0.41
N CYS A 88 14.61 14.53 0.39
CA CYS A 88 14.20 14.84 1.77
C CYS A 88 13.15 13.83 2.25
N GLY A 89 13.36 13.31 3.47
CA GLY A 89 12.68 12.15 4.03
C GLY A 89 11.16 12.20 3.93
N ARG A 90 10.59 11.34 3.10
CA ARG A 90 9.15 11.14 3.03
C ARG A 90 8.74 10.11 4.09
N VAL A 91 8.15 10.62 5.16
CA VAL A 91 7.26 9.87 6.05
C VAL A 91 6.10 9.34 5.18
N VAL A 92 5.61 8.12 5.45
CA VAL A 92 4.44 7.48 4.85
C VAL A 92 3.24 8.42 5.00
N VAL A 93 3.11 9.35 4.06
CA VAL A 93 2.01 10.28 3.96
C VAL A 93 1.40 9.98 2.59
N ILE A 94 0.44 9.05 2.59
CA ILE A 94 -0.47 8.84 1.43
C ILE A 94 -1.49 9.99 1.35
N LEU A 95 -1.47 10.91 2.32
CA LEU A 95 -2.42 12.00 2.43
C LEU A 95 -1.87 13.30 1.86
N GLU A 96 -2.49 13.67 0.75
CA GLU A 96 -2.47 14.97 0.08
C GLU A 96 -1.52 15.07 -1.10
N ASN A 97 -2.17 15.09 -2.27
CA ASN A 97 -1.74 15.72 -3.51
C ASN A 97 -0.44 16.52 -3.37
N SER A 98 0.67 15.91 -3.78
CA SER A 98 1.80 16.61 -4.37
C SER A 98 2.28 17.88 -3.64
N LEU A 99 2.61 17.82 -2.35
CA LEU A 99 3.30 18.93 -1.69
C LEU A 99 4.67 18.52 -1.14
N PRO A 100 5.78 18.88 -1.82
CA PRO A 100 7.15 18.78 -1.30
C PRO A 100 7.44 19.89 -0.26
N LEU A 101 6.51 20.13 0.67
CA LEU A 101 6.60 21.20 1.68
C LEU A 101 7.11 20.73 3.06
N MET A 102 7.24 19.42 3.30
CA MET A 102 7.82 18.92 4.56
C MET A 102 9.33 19.10 4.67
N CYS A 103 9.99 19.56 3.60
CA CYS A 103 11.44 19.65 3.50
C CYS A 103 12.04 20.98 3.89
N LEU A 104 11.21 21.99 4.19
CA LEU A 104 11.73 23.35 4.31
C LEU A 104 11.62 23.98 5.69
N ASN A 105 10.72 23.58 6.59
CA ASN A 105 10.56 24.33 7.86
C ASN A 105 9.90 23.53 8.99
N HIS A 106 10.70 22.78 9.76
CA HIS A 106 10.62 22.61 11.23
C HIS A 106 9.24 22.44 11.94
N ARG A 107 8.19 22.02 11.25
CA ARG A 107 6.89 21.67 11.82
C ARG A 107 6.37 20.39 11.20
N ALA A 108 7.14 19.32 11.37
CA ALA A 108 6.58 17.98 11.29
C ALA A 108 5.45 17.89 12.33
N GLY A 109 4.20 17.92 11.87
CA GLY A 109 3.06 17.58 12.72
C GLY A 109 3.17 16.13 13.21
N ILE A 110 2.26 15.72 14.10
CA ILE A 110 2.34 14.42 14.79
C ILE A 110 2.53 13.21 13.85
N VAL A 111 2.01 13.28 12.62
CA VAL A 111 2.15 12.25 11.57
C VAL A 111 3.61 11.99 11.19
N ALA A 112 4.48 12.98 11.25
CA ALA A 112 5.89 12.86 10.88
C ALA A 112 6.83 12.61 12.08
N THR A 113 6.29 12.54 13.29
CA THR A 113 7.05 12.29 14.51
C THR A 113 6.62 11.02 15.26
N ASP A 114 5.42 10.49 14.97
CA ASP A 114 4.89 9.27 15.55
C ASP A 114 4.63 8.24 14.43
N PRO A 115 5.41 7.13 14.35
CA PRO A 115 5.28 6.15 13.28
C PRO A 115 3.97 5.34 13.35
N VAL A 116 3.38 5.18 14.53
CA VAL A 116 2.07 4.52 14.67
C VAL A 116 1.00 5.41 14.08
N ILE A 117 1.01 6.71 14.40
CA ILE A 117 0.06 7.67 13.83
C ILE A 117 0.26 7.79 12.32
N SER A 118 1.51 7.81 11.84
CA SER A 118 1.83 7.76 10.41
C SER A 118 1.13 6.58 9.71
N PHE A 119 1.34 5.35 10.19
CA PHE A 119 0.65 4.19 9.62
C PHE A 119 -0.87 4.24 9.75
N LYS A 120 -1.40 4.75 10.87
CA LYS A 120 -2.85 4.91 11.03
C LYS A 120 -3.43 5.85 9.98
N THR A 121 -2.73 6.92 9.61
CA THR A 121 -3.21 7.83 8.55
C THR A 121 -3.21 7.18 7.17
N ALA A 122 -2.17 6.41 6.85
CA ALA A 122 -2.08 5.65 5.60
C ALA A 122 -3.19 4.59 5.49
N LEU A 123 -3.39 3.80 6.56
CA LEU A 123 -4.44 2.79 6.63
C LEU A 123 -5.84 3.43 6.57
N TRP A 124 -6.06 4.54 7.29
CA TRP A 124 -7.32 5.29 7.23
C TRP A 124 -7.66 5.69 5.79
N PHE A 125 -6.70 6.30 5.09
CA PHE A 125 -6.91 6.71 3.71
C PHE A 125 -7.25 5.53 2.81
N TRP A 126 -6.47 4.44 2.95
CA TRP A 126 -6.65 3.24 2.17
C TRP A 126 -8.05 2.65 2.33
N MET A 127 -8.52 2.50 3.58
CA MET A 127 -9.82 1.92 3.86
C MET A 127 -10.99 2.76 3.32
N ILE A 128 -10.82 4.08 3.26
CA ILE A 128 -11.86 4.99 2.77
C ILE A 128 -11.87 5.09 1.25
N ASN A 129 -10.70 5.17 0.62
CA ASN A 129 -10.59 5.57 -0.79
C ASN A 129 -10.20 4.43 -1.73
N VAL A 130 -9.54 3.37 -1.23
CA VAL A 130 -8.85 2.40 -2.10
C VAL A 130 -9.33 0.96 -1.90
N HIS A 131 -9.60 0.53 -0.65
CA HIS A 131 -9.99 -0.85 -0.32
C HIS A 131 -11.14 -1.37 -1.21
N GLN A 132 -12.15 -0.53 -1.47
CA GLN A 132 -13.34 -0.88 -2.25
C GLN A 132 -13.07 -1.14 -3.75
N VAL A 133 -11.94 -0.67 -4.28
CA VAL A 133 -11.60 -0.79 -5.71
C VAL A 133 -10.49 -1.79 -5.99
N VAL A 134 -9.93 -2.44 -4.96
CA VAL A 134 -8.84 -3.44 -5.12
C VAL A 134 -9.25 -4.57 -6.07
N SER A 135 -10.50 -5.02 -5.99
CA SER A 135 -11.05 -6.08 -6.86
C SER A 135 -11.14 -5.70 -8.34
N GLN A 136 -11.02 -4.41 -8.66
CA GLN A 136 -11.03 -3.90 -10.04
C GLN A 136 -9.63 -3.94 -10.69
N GLY A 137 -8.58 -4.21 -9.89
CA GLY A 137 -7.19 -4.28 -10.33
C GLY A 137 -6.34 -3.09 -9.85
N PHE A 138 -5.02 -3.22 -9.99
CA PHE A 138 -4.07 -2.23 -9.47
C PHE A 138 -4.18 -0.85 -10.15
N GLY A 139 -4.62 -0.81 -11.41
CA GLY A 139 -4.93 0.45 -12.09
C GLY A 139 -6.04 1.25 -11.39
N ALA A 140 -7.04 0.57 -10.84
CA ALA A 140 -8.11 1.23 -10.09
C ALA A 140 -7.59 1.84 -8.78
N THR A 141 -6.62 1.20 -8.12
CA THR A 141 -5.98 1.75 -6.91
C THR A 141 -5.12 2.98 -7.23
N ILE A 142 -4.38 2.96 -8.35
CA ILE A 142 -3.67 4.16 -8.85
C ILE A 142 -4.65 5.30 -9.12
N ARG A 143 -5.78 5.01 -9.78
CA ARG A 143 -6.81 6.01 -10.08
C ARG A 143 -7.41 6.60 -8.80
N ALA A 144 -7.68 5.77 -7.79
CA ALA A 144 -8.21 6.21 -6.51
C ALA A 144 -7.25 7.12 -5.74
N ILE A 145 -5.93 6.89 -5.86
CA ILE A 145 -4.91 7.69 -5.16
C ILE A 145 -4.60 9.00 -5.89
N ASN A 146 -4.34 8.95 -7.20
CA ASN A 146 -3.87 10.13 -7.93
C ASN A 146 -4.34 10.15 -9.40
N GLY A 147 -5.53 9.64 -9.68
CA GLY A 147 -6.02 9.45 -11.04
C GLY A 147 -6.14 10.72 -11.89
N GLY A 148 -6.38 11.86 -11.25
CA GLY A 148 -6.43 13.17 -11.93
C GLY A 148 -5.10 13.58 -12.56
N VAL A 149 -3.97 13.14 -11.98
CA VAL A 149 -2.62 13.47 -12.44
C VAL A 149 -2.02 12.32 -13.24
N GLU A 150 -2.19 11.09 -12.76
CA GLU A 150 -1.48 9.94 -13.31
C GLU A 150 -2.22 9.24 -14.44
N CYS A 151 -3.55 9.29 -14.47
CA CYS A 151 -4.37 8.47 -15.37
C CYS A 151 -5.11 9.26 -16.46
N ASN A 152 -5.46 10.52 -16.19
CA ASN A 152 -6.22 11.33 -17.15
C ASN A 152 -5.27 12.05 -18.13
N GLY A 153 -5.29 11.65 -19.40
CA GLY A 153 -4.53 12.31 -20.47
C GLY A 153 -3.05 11.89 -20.59
N THR A 154 -2.61 10.95 -19.77
CA THR A 154 -1.30 10.27 -19.88
C THR A 154 -1.45 8.99 -20.72
N THR A 155 -0.35 8.29 -21.03
CA THR A 155 -0.40 6.89 -21.50
C THR A 155 -0.35 5.96 -20.30
N ALA A 156 -0.92 4.74 -20.40
CA ALA A 156 -0.98 3.74 -19.30
C ALA A 156 0.40 3.35 -18.72
N TYR A 157 1.47 3.85 -19.33
CA TYR A 157 2.87 3.52 -19.08
C TYR A 157 3.71 4.77 -18.83
N SER A 158 3.13 5.85 -18.29
CA SER A 158 3.94 6.96 -17.79
C SER A 158 4.99 6.43 -16.78
N PRO A 159 6.21 7.01 -16.70
CA PRO A 159 7.23 6.52 -15.77
C PRO A 159 6.77 6.48 -14.30
N LEU A 160 5.79 7.32 -13.94
CA LEU A 160 5.13 7.36 -12.64
C LEU A 160 4.31 6.07 -12.40
N ILE A 161 3.39 5.77 -13.32
CA ILE A 161 2.57 4.55 -13.28
C ILE A 161 3.46 3.30 -13.31
N GLN A 162 4.44 3.27 -14.22
CA GLN A 162 5.33 2.11 -14.37
C GLN A 162 6.09 1.80 -13.08
N SER A 163 6.51 2.82 -12.34
CA SER A 163 7.19 2.61 -11.05
C SER A 163 6.27 1.97 -10.00
N ARG A 164 4.99 2.38 -9.93
CA ARG A 164 4.03 1.77 -9.02
C ARG A 164 3.78 0.32 -9.37
N ILE A 165 3.59 0.04 -10.67
CA ILE A 165 3.37 -1.31 -11.19
C ILE A 165 4.57 -2.23 -10.86
N GLN A 166 5.80 -1.73 -10.99
CA GLN A 166 6.99 -2.50 -10.66
C GLN A 166 7.05 -2.92 -9.19
N TYR A 167 6.79 -2.01 -8.25
CA TYR A 167 6.70 -2.38 -6.83
C TYR A 167 5.59 -3.40 -6.57
N TYR A 168 4.42 -3.20 -7.17
CA TYR A 168 3.28 -4.10 -7.00
C TYR A 168 3.58 -5.52 -7.49
N ILE A 169 4.10 -5.66 -8.71
CA ILE A 169 4.51 -6.97 -9.26
C ILE A 169 5.56 -7.62 -8.37
N GLN A 170 6.54 -6.85 -7.91
CA GLN A 170 7.59 -7.36 -7.04
C GLN A 170 7.03 -7.90 -5.72
N TYR A 171 6.10 -7.19 -5.08
CA TYR A 171 5.51 -7.62 -3.80
C TYR A 171 4.53 -8.78 -3.99
N CYS A 172 3.76 -8.80 -5.07
CA CYS A 172 2.96 -9.96 -5.45
C CYS A 172 3.82 -11.23 -5.59
N ASN A 173 4.98 -11.12 -6.25
CA ASN A 173 5.92 -12.24 -6.40
C ASN A 173 6.45 -12.71 -5.04
N GLN A 174 6.78 -11.80 -4.12
CA GLN A 174 7.22 -12.16 -2.76
C GLN A 174 6.13 -12.87 -1.96
N PHE A 175 4.86 -12.55 -2.20
CA PHE A 175 3.72 -13.20 -1.54
C PHE A 175 3.22 -14.46 -2.26
N GLY A 176 3.88 -14.84 -3.38
CA GLY A 176 3.52 -15.99 -4.18
C GLY A 176 2.12 -15.88 -4.80
N VAL A 177 1.72 -14.68 -5.22
CA VAL A 177 0.41 -14.42 -5.86
C VAL A 177 0.61 -13.78 -7.22
N ALA A 178 -0.26 -14.11 -8.18
CA ALA A 178 -0.30 -13.40 -9.46
C ALA A 178 -0.78 -11.95 -9.26
N SER A 179 -0.14 -11.00 -9.95
CA SER A 179 -0.50 -9.57 -9.90
C SER A 179 -1.90 -9.29 -10.46
N GLY A 180 -2.45 -10.21 -11.25
CA GLY A 180 -3.70 -10.03 -11.97
C GLY A 180 -3.55 -9.09 -13.18
N ASP A 181 -4.70 -8.77 -13.78
CA ASP A 181 -4.81 -7.88 -14.93
C ASP A 181 -5.07 -6.42 -14.50
N ASN A 182 -5.28 -5.53 -15.47
CA ASN A 182 -5.62 -4.12 -15.24
C ASN A 182 -4.61 -3.39 -14.34
N LEU A 183 -3.31 -3.57 -14.60
CA LEU A 183 -2.24 -2.99 -13.79
C LEU A 183 -2.07 -1.48 -13.99
N GLY A 184 -2.33 -1.00 -15.20
CA GLY A 184 -2.34 0.43 -15.55
C GLY A 184 -3.74 1.03 -15.47
N CYS A 185 -3.82 2.36 -15.48
CA CYS A 185 -5.07 3.09 -15.30
C CYS A 185 -5.53 3.89 -16.53
N ASN A 186 -5.16 3.49 -17.74
CA ASN A 186 -5.59 4.16 -18.98
C ASN A 186 -6.13 3.16 -19.99
#